data_AF-A0A1J6WL22-F1
#
_entry.id   AF-A0A1J6WL22-F1
#
_cell.length_a   1.000
_cell.length_b   1.000
_cell.length_c   1.000
_cell.angle_alpha   90.00
_cell.angle_beta   90.00
_cell.angle_gamma   90.00
#
_symmetry.space_group_name_H-M   'P 1'
#
loop_
_entity.id
_entity.type
_entity.pdbx_description
1 polymer ?
#
loop_
_entity_poly.entity_id
_entity_poly.type
_entity_poly.pdbx_seq_one_letter_code
_entity_poly.pdbx_strand_id
1 'polypeptide(L)' 'MDKNRLLKECIQASRGNFFSLEIPANSIADGEDIEQMARELEKEGKIKIRDCVHNDIFVYVHGIVKYASN' A
#
# COMPACT_ATOMS: atom_id res chain seq x y z
N MET A 1 4.80 6.95 -8.72
CA MET A 1 5.05 6.98 -7.25
C MET A 1 6.08 5.88 -6.96
N ASP A 2 7.07 6.06 -6.08
CA ASP A 2 8.07 5.01 -5.82
C ASP A 2 7.61 3.99 -4.78
N LYS A 3 7.97 2.70 -4.96
CA LYS A 3 7.68 1.62 -4.00
C LYS A 3 8.10 1.95 -2.57
N ASN A 4 9.29 2.54 -2.43
CA ASN A 4 9.84 2.92 -1.12
C ASN A 4 9.06 4.07 -0.47
N ARG A 5 8.54 5.00 -1.28
CA ARG A 5 7.72 6.11 -0.81
C ARG A 5 6.34 5.61 -0.41
N LEU A 6 5.74 4.72 -1.19
CA LEU A 6 4.47 4.05 -0.88
C LEU A 6 4.54 3.26 0.42
N LEU A 7 5.63 2.52 0.64
CA LEU A 7 5.88 1.85 1.91
C LEU A 7 6.00 2.83 3.07
N LYS A 8 6.75 3.93 2.90
CA LYS A 8 6.94 4.94 3.95
C LYS A 8 5.62 5.62 4.31
N GLU A 9 4.81 5.97 3.32
CA GLU A 9 3.47 6.51 3.52
C GLU A 9 2.56 5.48 4.20
N CYS A 10 2.60 4.20 3.81
CA CYS A 10 1.87 3.13 4.51
C CYS A 10 2.29 3.00 5.97
N ILE A 11 3.60 3.03 6.27
CA ILE A 11 4.12 2.97 7.64
C ILE A 11 3.69 4.21 8.44
N GLN A 12 3.76 5.40 7.83
CA GLN A 12 3.39 6.65 8.47
C GLN A 12 1.88 6.78 8.69
N ALA A 13 1.08 6.26 7.75
CA ALA A 13 -0.37 6.12 7.87
C ALA A 13 -0.76 4.93 8.78
N SER A 14 0.19 4.05 9.12
CA SER A 14 -0.06 2.95 10.03
C SER A 14 -0.22 3.45 11.46
N ARG A 15 -1.35 3.14 12.08
CA ARG A 15 -1.59 3.38 13.52
C ARG A 15 -1.41 2.07 14.26
N GLY A 16 -0.26 1.92 14.90
CA GLY A 16 0.16 0.70 15.58
C GLY A 16 0.64 -0.35 14.59
N ASN A 17 -0.31 -1.08 13.99
CA ASN A 17 -0.03 -2.14 13.02
C ASN A 17 -0.90 -2.05 11.76
N PHE A 18 -2.03 -1.35 11.80
CA PHE A 18 -2.94 -1.25 10.65
C PHE A 18 -2.68 0.04 9.89
N PHE A 19 -2.55 -0.05 8.58
CA PHE A 19 -2.48 1.11 7.70
C PHE A 19 -3.71 1.17 6.81
N SER A 20 -4.14 2.40 6.54
CA SER A 20 -5.16 2.71 5.55
C SER A 20 -4.64 3.87 4.74
N LEU A 21 -4.40 3.63 3.46
CA LEU A 21 -3.86 4.61 2.53
C LEU A 21 -4.85 4.79 1.38
N GLU A 22 -5.24 6.03 1.14
CA GLU A 22 -5.93 6.43 -0.08
C GLU A 22 -4.87 7.04 -0.99
N ILE A 23 -4.64 6.42 -2.14
CA ILE A 23 -3.70 6.93 -3.13
C ILE A 23 -4.51 7.46 -4.31
N PRO A 24 -4.41 8.74 -4.67
CA PRO A 24 -4.99 9.24 -5.91
C PRO A 24 -4.32 8.57 -7.10
N ALA A 25 -5.11 7.84 -7.89
CA ALA A 25 -4.67 7.18 -9.11
C ALA A 25 -5.25 7.95 -10.29
N ASN A 26 -4.40 8.64 -11.04
CA ASN A 26 -4.86 9.44 -12.20
C ASN A 26 -5.20 8.58 -13.42
N SER A 27 -4.91 7.28 -13.39
CA SER A 27 -5.15 6.32 -14.46
C SER A 27 -5.16 4.89 -13.93
N ILE A 28 -5.84 3.98 -14.63
CA ILE A 28 -5.88 2.54 -14.32
C ILE A 28 -4.47 1.95 -14.18
N ALA A 29 -3.55 2.36 -15.06
CA ALA A 29 -2.15 1.94 -15.02
C ALA A 29 -1.45 2.34 -13.69
N ASP A 30 -1.78 3.49 -13.14
CA ASP A 30 -1.20 3.96 -11.87
C ASP A 30 -1.70 3.09 -10.71
N GLY A 31 -2.97 2.70 -10.74
CA GLY A 31 -3.51 1.80 -9.72
C GLY A 31 -3.07 0.35 -9.84
N GLU A 32 -2.83 -0.16 -11.05
CA GLU A 32 -2.16 -1.45 -11.25
C GLU A 32 -0.72 -1.42 -10.70
N ASP A 33 0.02 -0.34 -10.94
CA ASP A 33 1.39 -0.15 -10.43
C ASP A 33 1.39 -0.11 -8.90
N ILE A 34 0.42 0.59 -8.29
CA ILE A 34 0.21 0.65 -6.83
C ILE A 34 -0.12 -0.73 -6.26
N GLU A 35 -1.04 -1.48 -6.87
CA GLU A 35 -1.38 -2.84 -6.42
C GLU A 35 -0.15 -3.75 -6.52
N GLN A 36 0.59 -3.67 -7.62
CA GLN A 36 1.79 -4.46 -7.83
C GLN A 36 2.88 -4.14 -6.79
N MET A 37 3.16 -2.86 -6.55
CA MET A 37 4.08 -2.41 -5.50
C MET A 37 3.64 -2.91 -4.11
N ALA A 38 2.35 -2.82 -3.80
CA ALA A 38 1.82 -3.28 -2.53
C ALA A 38 1.94 -4.81 -2.38
N ARG A 39 1.68 -5.59 -3.44
CA ARG A 39 1.86 -7.06 -3.45
C ARG A 39 3.33 -7.45 -3.33
N GLU A 40 4.25 -6.71 -3.92
CA GLU A 40 5.68 -6.93 -3.74
C GLU A 40 6.08 -6.73 -2.28
N LEU A 41 5.63 -5.64 -1.65
CA LEU A 41 5.88 -5.36 -0.24
C LEU A 41 5.28 -6.43 0.68
N GLU A 42 4.15 -7.02 0.28
CA GLU A 42 3.57 -8.18 0.95
C GLU A 42 4.42 -9.44 0.80
N LYS A 43 4.91 -9.73 -0.41
CA LYS A 43 5.85 -10.82 -0.67
C LYS A 43 7.16 -10.67 0.10
N GLU A 44 7.66 -9.45 0.22
CA GLU A 44 8.84 -9.12 1.04
C GLU A 44 8.54 -9.23 2.56
N GLY A 45 7.28 -9.43 2.95
CA GLY A 45 6.87 -9.55 4.36
C GLY A 45 6.87 -8.24 5.13
N LYS A 46 6.95 -7.10 4.44
CA LYS A 46 6.98 -5.75 5.04
C LYS A 46 5.58 -5.22 5.35
N ILE A 47 4.60 -5.60 4.54
CA ILE A 47 3.19 -5.28 4.78
C ILE A 47 2.35 -6.53 4.53
N LYS A 48 1.07 -6.47 4.86
CA LYS A 48 0.06 -7.47 4.51
C LYS A 48 -1.18 -6.71 4.11
N ILE A 49 -1.55 -6.78 2.84
CA ILE A 49 -2.75 -6.13 2.34
C ILE A 49 -3.92 -6.98 2.82
N ARG A 50 -4.90 -6.34 3.45
CA ARG A 50 -6.12 -7.04 3.86
C ARG A 50 -7.22 -6.82 2.84
N ASP A 51 -7.24 -5.64 2.25
CA ASP A 51 -8.24 -5.22 1.30
C ASP A 51 -7.65 -4.11 0.41
N CYS A 52 -7.97 -4.18 -0.88
CA CYS A 52 -7.56 -3.20 -1.87
C CYS A 52 -8.77 -2.91 -2.76
N VAL A 53 -9.20 -1.64 -2.76
CA VAL A 53 -10.32 -1.16 -3.55
C VAL A 53 -9.77 -0.19 -4.57
N HIS A 54 -9.81 -0.59 -5.83
CA HIS A 54 -9.43 0.26 -6.95
C HIS A 54 -10.70 0.95 -7.50
N ASN A 55 -10.72 2.27 -7.50
CA ASN A 55 -11.70 3.10 -8.21
C ASN A 55 -11.02 3.83 -9.37
N ASP A 56 -11.82 4.40 -10.28
CA ASP A 56 -11.35 5.14 -11.48
C ASP A 56 -10.33 6.27 -11.22
N ILE A 57 -10.32 6.81 -10.00
CA ILE A 57 -9.54 8.01 -9.62
C ILE A 57 -8.74 7.83 -8.33
N PHE A 58 -8.96 6.75 -7.58
CA PHE A 58 -8.31 6.50 -6.29
C PHE A 58 -8.16 5.01 -6.03
N VAL A 59 -7.05 4.62 -5.42
CA VAL A 59 -6.80 3.28 -4.92
C VAL A 59 -6.78 3.34 -3.40
N TYR A 60 -7.73 2.65 -2.80
CA TYR A 60 -7.77 2.43 -1.36
C TYR A 60 -7.02 1.14 -1.03
N VAL A 61 -5.91 1.25 -0.32
CA VAL A 61 -5.19 0.10 0.21
C VAL A 61 -5.26 0.14 1.72
N HIS A 62 -5.81 -0.91 2.32
CA HIS A 62 -5.74 -1.04 3.76
C HIS A 62 -5.28 -2.44 4.18
N GLY A 63 -4.47 -2.46 5.21
CA GLY A 63 -3.72 -3.64 5.57
C GLY A 63 -3.02 -3.48 6.90
N ILE A 64 -2.05 -4.35 7.11
CA ILE A 64 -1.24 -4.41 8.31
C ILE A 64 0.22 -4.22 7.89
N VAL A 65 0.90 -3.22 8.42
CA VAL A 65 2.35 -3.13 8.26
C VAL A 65 2.96 -4.18 9.17
N LYS A 66 3.74 -5.08 8.59
CA LYS A 66 4.58 -5.97 9.36
C LYS A 66 5.90 -5.26 9.58
N TYR A 67 6.07 -4.71 10.78
CA TYR A 67 7.41 -4.40 11.26
C TYR A 67 8.16 -5.73 11.28
N ALA A 68 9.05 -5.93 10.31
CA ALA A 68 10.13 -6.87 10.47
C ALA A 68 10.99 -6.30 11.61
N SER A 69 10.64 -6.66 12.85
CA SER A 69 11.54 -6.54 13.99
C SER A 69 12.76 -7.38 13.63
N ASN A 70 13.80 -6.71 13.16
CA ASN A 70 15.13 -7.31 13.02
C ASN A 70 15.84 -7.24 14.36
#